data_AF-A0A2T2TMW3-F1
#
_entry.id   AF-A0A2T2TMW3-F1
#
_cell.length_a   1.000
_cell.length_b   1.000
_cell.length_c   1.000
_cell.angle_alpha   90.00
_cell.angle_beta   90.00
_cell.angle_gamma   90.00
#
_symmetry.space_group_name_H-M   'P 1'
#
loop_
_entity.id
_entity.type
_entity.pdbx_description
1 polymer ?
#
loop_
_entity_poly.entity_id
_entity_poly.type
_entity_poly.pdbx_seq_one_letter_code
_entity_poly.pdbx_strand_id
1 'polypeptide(L)'
;MPQLFAQMPLGKILAVGFFLGLAFAAFSSLISMIELATRILVDLGLTRSRAVASVGGVGFLLGLPSAVWTGVLANQDFVWGVALLINGAFVAYAVAGGYGAGRMRRDILEGAAADWDPTRAWTLLIRVVVPLEAVLLLGWWLSFVYRQGAAPWYNPLAGGSLANFLLQWGLALALLVALNRWMARRLRSTAFEPAAE
;
A
#
# COMPACT_ATOMS: atom_id res chain seq x y z
N MET A 1 18.38 5.08 -19.89
CA MET A 1 17.63 4.24 -20.86
C MET A 1 17.47 4.89 -22.23
N PRO A 2 16.93 6.12 -22.42
CA PRO A 2 16.83 6.73 -23.75
C PRO A 2 18.16 6.90 -24.48
N GLN A 3 19.21 7.30 -23.74
CA GLN A 3 20.57 7.42 -24.26
C GLN A 3 21.16 6.07 -24.70
N LEU A 4 20.74 4.97 -24.06
CA LEU A 4 21.17 3.63 -24.44
C LEU A 4 20.53 3.21 -25.77
N PHE A 5 19.22 3.46 -25.93
CA PHE A 5 18.52 3.19 -27.20
C PHE A 5 19.07 4.03 -28.35
N ALA A 6 19.55 5.25 -28.11
CA ALA A 6 20.17 6.07 -29.16
C ALA A 6 21.44 5.44 -29.76
N GLN A 7 22.12 4.56 -29.02
CA GLN A 7 23.35 3.89 -29.46
C GLN A 7 23.09 2.51 -30.10
N MET A 8 21.85 1.99 -30.01
CA MET A 8 21.49 0.68 -30.54
C MET A 8 20.96 0.76 -31.98
N PRO A 9 21.31 -0.20 -32.86
CA PRO A 9 20.62 -0.34 -34.14
C PRO A 9 19.12 -0.58 -33.90
N LEU A 10 18.26 0.07 -34.70
CA LEU A 10 16.80 0.10 -34.51
C LEU A 10 16.31 0.66 -33.16
N GLY A 11 17.17 1.35 -32.40
CA GLY A 11 16.86 1.78 -31.04
C GLY A 11 15.65 2.70 -30.89
N LYS A 12 15.29 3.48 -31.93
CA LYS A 12 14.04 4.27 -31.92
C LYS A 12 12.78 3.40 -31.87
N ILE A 13 12.74 2.30 -32.63
CA ILE A 13 11.60 1.37 -32.65
C ILE A 13 11.51 0.65 -31.29
N LEU A 14 12.66 0.21 -30.76
CA LEU A 14 12.73 -0.41 -29.44
C LEU A 14 12.31 0.54 -28.32
N ALA A 15 12.70 1.82 -28.40
CA ALA A 15 12.27 2.83 -27.44
C ALA A 15 10.74 3.01 -27.46
N VAL A 16 10.11 3.08 -28.63
CA VAL A 16 8.64 3.16 -28.74
C VAL A 16 7.98 1.95 -28.10
N GLY A 17 8.42 0.74 -28.44
CA GLY A 17 7.89 -0.49 -27.84
C GLY A 17 8.05 -0.54 -26.32
N PHE A 18 9.22 -0.13 -25.81
CA PHE A 18 9.52 -0.09 -24.39
C PHE A 18 8.62 0.90 -23.63
N PHE A 19 8.52 2.15 -24.10
CA PHE A 19 7.72 3.17 -23.43
C PHE A 19 6.22 2.91 -23.55
N LEU A 20 5.77 2.32 -24.65
CA LEU A 20 4.38 1.88 -24.79
C LEU A 20 4.06 0.75 -23.79
N GLY A 21 4.97 -0.22 -23.65
CA GLY A 21 4.86 -1.26 -22.63
C GLY A 21 4.82 -0.69 -21.21
N LEU A 22 5.71 0.25 -20.90
CA LEU A 22 5.75 0.94 -19.60
C LEU A 22 4.43 1.71 -19.32
N ALA A 23 3.87 2.37 -20.34
CA ALA A 23 2.59 3.07 -20.23
C ALA A 23 1.43 2.11 -19.93
N PHE A 24 1.35 0.97 -20.64
CA PHE A 24 0.31 -0.04 -20.36
C PHE A 24 0.47 -0.70 -18.99
N ALA A 25 1.70 -0.94 -18.55
CA ALA A 25 1.97 -1.45 -17.20
C ALA A 25 1.49 -0.45 -16.13
N ALA A 26 1.86 0.82 -16.25
CA ALA A 26 1.42 1.87 -15.33
C ALA A 26 -0.11 2.05 -15.33
N PHE A 27 -0.74 2.04 -16.52
CA PHE A 27 -2.18 2.21 -16.65
C PHE A 27 -2.97 1.05 -16.03
N SER A 28 -2.55 -0.19 -16.25
CA SER A 28 -3.22 -1.36 -15.66
C SER A 28 -3.08 -1.40 -14.14
N SER A 29 -1.93 -1.04 -13.57
CA SER A 29 -1.76 -0.89 -12.12
C SER A 29 -2.64 0.24 -11.55
N LEU A 30 -2.74 1.37 -12.25
CA LEU A 30 -3.55 2.50 -11.81
C LEU A 30 -5.05 2.14 -11.70
N ILE A 31 -5.59 1.39 -12.66
CA ILE A 31 -6.97 0.92 -12.62
C ILE A 31 -7.24 0.10 -11.36
N SER A 32 -6.36 -0.85 -11.04
CA SER A 32 -6.49 -1.70 -9.84
C SER A 32 -6.45 -0.88 -8.55
N MET A 33 -5.56 0.10 -8.46
CA MET A 33 -5.46 0.97 -7.28
C MET A 33 -6.71 1.86 -7.11
N ILE A 34 -7.22 2.43 -8.20
CA ILE A 34 -8.45 3.25 -8.17
C ILE A 34 -9.66 2.40 -7.79
N GLU A 35 -9.80 1.19 -8.35
CA GLU A 35 -10.91 0.30 -8.04
C GLU A 35 -10.90 -0.13 -6.57
N LEU A 36 -9.72 -0.43 -6.00
CA LEU A 36 -9.60 -0.75 -4.58
C LEU A 36 -10.11 0.40 -3.69
N ALA A 37 -9.66 1.63 -3.93
CA ALA A 37 -10.12 2.79 -3.17
C ALA A 37 -11.61 3.11 -3.41
N THR A 38 -12.08 2.93 -4.65
CA THR A 38 -13.48 3.12 -5.03
C THR A 38 -14.39 2.17 -4.27
N ARG A 39 -14.01 0.89 -4.14
CA ARG A 39 -14.80 -0.12 -3.42
C ARG A 39 -15.03 0.28 -1.97
N ILE A 40 -14.01 0.78 -1.29
CA ILE A 40 -14.14 1.27 0.09
C ILE A 40 -15.22 2.36 0.18
N LEU A 41 -15.27 3.30 -0.76
CA LEU A 41 -16.31 4.35 -0.76
C LEU A 41 -17.70 3.82 -1.13
N VAL A 42 -17.79 2.83 -2.01
CA VAL A 42 -19.06 2.17 -2.35
C VAL A 42 -19.61 1.40 -1.16
N ASP A 43 -18.75 0.70 -0.42
CA ASP A 43 -19.12 -0.01 0.81
C ASP A 43 -19.59 0.95 1.91
N LEU A 44 -19.10 2.20 1.89
CA LEU A 44 -19.59 3.30 2.73
C LEU A 44 -20.92 3.92 2.25
N GLY A 45 -21.50 3.43 1.14
CA GLY A 45 -22.81 3.83 0.63
C GLY A 45 -22.79 4.85 -0.50
N LEU A 46 -21.62 5.23 -1.05
CA LEU A 46 -21.57 6.11 -2.23
C LEU A 46 -21.96 5.34 -3.50
N THR A 47 -22.65 6.01 -4.43
CA THR A 47 -22.88 5.44 -5.76
C THR A 47 -21.55 5.29 -6.51
N ARG A 48 -21.40 4.20 -7.28
CA ARG A 48 -20.13 3.87 -7.96
C ARG A 48 -19.57 5.02 -8.80
N SER A 49 -20.42 5.71 -9.57
CA SER A 49 -19.99 6.84 -10.40
C SER A 49 -19.39 7.97 -9.56
N ARG A 50 -20.00 8.31 -8.41
CA ARG A 50 -19.49 9.34 -7.50
C ARG A 50 -18.21 8.89 -6.82
N ALA A 51 -18.13 7.62 -6.42
CA ALA A 51 -16.93 7.06 -5.80
C ALA A 51 -15.73 7.12 -6.76
N VAL A 52 -15.87 6.65 -8.00
CA VAL A 52 -14.79 6.70 -9.01
C VAL A 52 -14.36 8.14 -9.30
N ALA A 53 -15.32 9.06 -9.52
CA ALA A 53 -15.02 10.46 -9.79
C ALA A 53 -14.29 11.14 -8.61
N SER A 54 -14.68 10.78 -7.38
CA SER A 54 -14.04 11.30 -6.17
C SER A 54 -12.61 10.78 -6.02
N VAL A 55 -12.40 9.46 -6.16
CA VAL A 55 -11.06 8.84 -6.06
C VAL A 55 -10.14 9.38 -7.16
N GLY A 56 -10.61 9.43 -8.41
CA GLY A 56 -9.84 9.97 -9.53
C GLY A 56 -9.53 11.46 -9.37
N GLY A 57 -10.51 12.28 -8.97
CA GLY A 57 -10.34 13.71 -8.76
C GLY A 57 -9.39 14.03 -7.61
N VAL A 58 -9.58 13.40 -6.44
CA VAL A 58 -8.69 13.57 -5.29
C VAL A 58 -7.28 13.07 -5.61
N GLY A 59 -7.16 11.89 -6.23
CA GLY A 59 -5.86 11.35 -6.65
C GLY A 59 -5.11 12.26 -7.60
N PHE A 60 -5.81 12.82 -8.60
CA PHE A 60 -5.23 13.80 -9.52
C PHE A 60 -4.76 15.07 -8.79
N LEU A 61 -5.62 15.67 -7.96
CA LEU A 61 -5.28 16.90 -7.24
C LEU A 61 -4.11 16.72 -6.27
N LEU A 62 -4.10 15.62 -5.51
CA LEU A 62 -2.99 15.29 -4.61
C LEU A 62 -1.71 14.89 -5.37
N GLY A 63 -1.82 14.45 -6.63
CA GLY A 63 -0.69 14.15 -7.50
C GLY A 63 -0.04 15.37 -8.15
N LEU A 64 -0.73 16.52 -8.25
CA LEU A 64 -0.20 17.73 -8.87
C LEU A 64 1.13 18.21 -8.26
N PRO A 65 1.29 18.29 -6.92
CA PRO A 65 2.56 18.71 -6.33
C PRO A 65 3.72 17.77 -6.70
N SER A 66 3.46 16.46 -6.80
CA SER A 66 4.46 15.46 -7.20
C SER A 66 4.89 15.62 -8.66
N ALA A 67 3.99 16.07 -9.54
CA ALA A 67 4.29 16.33 -10.94
C ALA A 67 5.08 17.64 -11.14
N VAL A 68 4.83 18.64 -10.31
CA VAL A 68 5.51 19.95 -10.37
C VAL A 68 6.87 19.92 -9.67
N TRP A 69 6.97 19.22 -8.53
CA TRP A 69 8.20 19.15 -7.75
C TRP A 69 8.57 17.69 -7.42
N THR A 70 9.67 17.24 -8.04
CA THR A 70 10.19 15.87 -7.88
C THR A 70 10.61 15.55 -6.44
N GLY A 71 10.91 16.57 -5.63
CA GLY A 71 11.19 16.41 -4.20
C GLY A 71 9.99 15.92 -3.41
N VAL A 72 8.76 16.37 -3.73
CA VAL A 72 7.54 15.82 -3.14
C VAL A 72 7.39 14.37 -3.57
N LEU A 73 7.53 14.07 -4.86
CA LEU A 73 7.40 12.70 -5.36
C LEU A 73 8.37 11.75 -4.64
N ALA A 74 9.65 12.11 -4.55
CA ALA A 74 10.66 11.31 -3.87
C ALA A 74 10.34 11.13 -2.38
N ASN A 75 9.83 12.17 -1.72
CA ASN A 75 9.47 12.07 -0.30
C ASN A 75 8.22 11.21 -0.07
N GLN A 76 7.18 11.34 -0.91
CA GLN A 76 5.98 10.52 -0.81
C GLN A 76 6.29 9.05 -1.10
N ASP A 77 7.10 8.76 -2.12
CA ASP A 77 7.55 7.40 -2.43
C ASP A 77 8.35 6.80 -1.27
N PHE A 78 9.28 7.57 -0.69
CA PHE A 78 10.07 7.14 0.46
C PHE A 78 9.21 6.80 1.69
N VAL A 79 8.22 7.65 2.03
CA VAL A 79 7.42 7.46 3.24
C VAL A 79 6.35 6.39 3.06
N TRP A 80 5.64 6.40 1.93
CA TRP A 80 4.50 5.51 1.69
C TRP A 80 4.89 4.19 1.02
N GLY A 81 6.06 4.08 0.39
CA GLY A 81 6.58 2.81 -0.12
C GLY A 81 6.70 1.76 0.99
N VAL A 82 7.08 2.18 2.21
CA VAL A 82 7.15 1.30 3.40
C VAL A 82 5.78 0.82 3.84
N ALA A 83 4.69 1.50 3.48
CA ALA A 83 3.33 1.08 3.82
C ALA A 83 2.99 -0.29 3.22
N LEU A 84 3.54 -0.63 2.04
CA LEU A 84 3.37 -1.96 1.44
C LEU A 84 4.01 -3.05 2.31
N LEU A 85 5.23 -2.81 2.82
CA LEU A 85 5.92 -3.73 3.73
C LEU A 85 5.14 -3.90 5.04
N ILE A 86 4.67 -2.79 5.63
CA ILE A 86 3.88 -2.79 6.87
C ILE A 86 2.55 -3.54 6.67
N ASN A 87 1.85 -3.32 5.55
CA ASN A 87 0.61 -4.03 5.23
C ASN A 87 0.86 -5.54 5.09
N GLY A 88 1.87 -5.94 4.31
CA GLY A 88 2.27 -7.35 4.18
C GLY A 88 2.62 -7.98 5.53
N ALA A 89 3.32 -7.24 6.40
CA ALA A 89 3.65 -7.68 7.75
C ALA A 89 2.38 -7.93 8.58
N PHE A 90 1.42 -6.99 8.59
CA PHE A 90 0.15 -7.16 9.31
C PHE A 90 -0.61 -8.41 8.87
N VAL A 91 -0.73 -8.63 7.56
CA VAL A 91 -1.37 -9.83 7.02
C VAL A 91 -0.62 -11.09 7.46
N ALA A 92 0.71 -11.10 7.36
CA ALA A 92 1.53 -12.23 7.76
C ALA A 92 1.38 -12.56 9.26
N TYR A 93 1.37 -11.55 10.14
CA TYR A 93 1.15 -11.76 11.58
C TYR A 93 -0.26 -12.24 11.90
N ALA A 94 -1.28 -11.67 11.25
CA ALA A 94 -2.66 -12.10 11.42
C ALA A 94 -2.83 -13.59 11.05
N VAL A 95 -2.18 -14.03 9.96
CA VAL A 95 -2.20 -15.43 9.53
C VAL A 95 -1.34 -16.32 10.44
N ALA A 96 -0.17 -15.87 10.87
CA ALA A 96 0.75 -16.65 11.69
C ALA A 96 0.23 -16.89 13.11
N GLY A 97 -0.44 -15.89 13.71
CA GLY A 97 -0.93 -15.92 15.09
C GLY A 97 -2.41 -16.27 15.24
N GLY A 98 -3.29 -15.56 14.52
CA GLY A 98 -4.75 -15.63 14.75
C GLY A 98 -5.47 -16.64 13.85
N TYR A 99 -5.39 -16.45 12.53
CA TYR A 99 -6.14 -17.26 11.57
C TYR A 99 -5.57 -18.68 11.42
N GLY A 100 -4.24 -18.79 11.46
CA GLY A 100 -3.49 -20.02 11.31
C GLY A 100 -3.19 -20.36 9.85
N ALA A 101 -1.91 -20.36 9.48
CA ALA A 101 -1.45 -20.70 8.12
C ALA A 101 -1.95 -22.08 7.63
N GLY A 102 -2.07 -23.07 8.52
CA GLY A 102 -2.60 -24.39 8.17
C GLY A 102 -4.11 -24.41 7.90
N ARG A 103 -4.89 -23.49 8.48
CA ARG A 103 -6.31 -23.29 8.16
C ARG A 103 -6.43 -22.62 6.80
N MET A 104 -5.70 -21.52 6.58
CA MET A 104 -5.65 -20.82 5.29
C MET A 104 -5.30 -21.74 4.12
N ARG A 105 -4.30 -22.62 4.29
CA ARG A 105 -3.96 -23.61 3.26
C ARG A 105 -5.14 -24.54 2.95
N ARG A 106 -5.89 -24.99 3.97
CA ARG A 106 -7.06 -25.87 3.76
C ARG A 106 -8.18 -25.13 3.04
N ASP A 107 -8.50 -23.91 3.47
CA ASP A 107 -9.58 -23.13 2.84
C ASP A 107 -9.26 -22.83 1.36
N ILE A 108 -8.00 -22.56 1.03
CA ILE A 108 -7.54 -22.37 -0.36
C ILE A 108 -7.73 -23.65 -1.18
N LEU A 109 -7.34 -24.81 -0.63
CA LEU A 109 -7.45 -26.10 -1.32
C LEU A 109 -8.91 -26.55 -1.49
N GLU A 110 -9.77 -26.26 -0.52
CA GLU A 110 -11.21 -26.51 -0.60
C GLU A 110 -11.87 -25.63 -1.68
N GLY A 111 -11.43 -24.38 -1.82
CA GLY A 111 -11.89 -23.46 -2.86
C GLY A 111 -11.32 -23.73 -4.26
N ALA A 112 -10.27 -24.54 -4.38
CA ALA A 112 -9.54 -24.80 -5.61
C ALA A 112 -9.24 -26.31 -5.77
N ALA A 113 -10.30 -27.12 -5.82
CA ALA A 113 -10.24 -28.59 -5.73
C ALA A 113 -9.35 -29.32 -6.78
N ALA A 114 -8.84 -28.64 -7.80
CA ALA A 114 -7.93 -29.18 -8.82
C ALA A 114 -6.54 -28.50 -8.83
N ASP A 115 -6.24 -27.66 -7.84
CA ASP A 115 -5.01 -26.87 -7.80
C ASP A 115 -3.91 -27.54 -6.96
N TRP A 116 -2.67 -27.12 -7.19
CA TRP A 116 -1.49 -27.71 -6.54
C TRP A 116 -1.46 -27.43 -5.04
N ASP A 117 -1.19 -28.46 -4.23
CA ASP A 117 -1.05 -28.32 -2.80
C ASP A 117 0.29 -27.64 -2.44
N PRO A 118 0.28 -26.43 -1.83
CA PRO A 118 1.50 -25.71 -1.50
C PRO A 118 2.33 -26.36 -0.37
N THR A 119 1.90 -27.52 0.15
CA THR A 119 2.59 -28.39 1.12
C THR A 119 2.82 -27.75 2.50
N ARG A 120 3.46 -28.49 3.40
CA ARG A 120 3.85 -28.01 4.73
C ARG A 120 4.96 -26.96 4.68
N ALA A 121 5.76 -26.92 3.61
CA ALA A 121 6.80 -25.92 3.42
C ALA A 121 6.19 -24.51 3.31
N TRP A 122 5.11 -24.33 2.55
CA TRP A 122 4.40 -23.04 2.48
C TRP A 122 3.86 -22.61 3.84
N THR A 123 3.35 -23.56 4.63
CA THR A 123 2.85 -23.26 5.98
C THR A 123 3.97 -22.76 6.89
N LEU A 124 5.18 -23.33 6.79
CA LEU A 124 6.37 -22.85 7.51
C LEU A 124 6.79 -21.45 7.03
N LEU A 125 6.82 -21.24 5.72
CA LEU A 125 7.20 -19.95 5.11
C LEU A 125 6.29 -18.83 5.61
N ILE A 126 4.97 -18.99 5.48
CA ILE A 126 3.99 -17.96 5.86
C ILE A 126 3.95 -17.75 7.37
N ARG A 127 4.12 -18.81 8.16
CA ARG A 127 4.01 -18.71 9.63
C ARG A 127 5.27 -18.16 10.28
N VAL A 128 6.45 -18.43 9.72
CA VAL A 128 7.73 -18.16 10.38
C VAL A 128 8.61 -17.25 9.53
N VAL A 129 8.87 -17.62 8.28
CA VAL A 129 9.85 -16.91 7.45
C VAL A 129 9.36 -15.50 7.08
N VAL A 130 8.15 -15.37 6.54
CA VAL A 130 7.62 -14.06 6.12
C VAL A 130 7.48 -13.08 7.28
N PRO A 131 6.91 -13.44 8.45
CA PRO A 131 6.88 -12.55 9.60
C PRO A 131 8.27 -12.18 10.12
N LEU A 132 9.23 -13.10 10.08
CA LEU A 132 10.61 -12.83 10.49
C LEU A 132 11.29 -11.84 9.52
N GLU A 133 11.17 -12.08 8.22
CA GLU A 133 11.67 -11.19 7.17
C GLU A 133 11.08 -9.78 7.30
N ALA A 134 9.79 -9.66 7.62
CA ALA A 134 9.17 -8.36 7.85
C ALA A 134 9.83 -7.59 9.00
N VAL A 135 10.12 -8.23 10.15
CA VAL A 135 10.86 -7.58 11.26
C VAL A 135 12.26 -7.21 10.82
N LEU A 136 12.98 -8.14 10.21
CA LEU A 136 14.39 -7.95 9.84
C LEU A 136 14.55 -6.83 8.81
N LEU A 137 13.72 -6.82 7.77
CA LEU A 137 13.73 -5.80 6.73
C LEU A 137 13.31 -4.44 7.27
N LEU A 138 12.24 -4.36 8.07
CA LEU A 138 11.80 -3.10 8.64
C LEU A 138 12.82 -2.53 9.64
N GLY A 139 13.37 -3.38 10.51
CA GLY A 139 14.41 -2.99 11.47
C GLY A 139 15.71 -2.56 10.79
N TRP A 140 16.14 -3.32 9.77
CA TRP A 140 17.30 -2.95 8.95
C TRP A 140 17.07 -1.63 8.22
N TRP A 141 15.91 -1.44 7.60
CA TRP A 141 15.57 -0.22 6.88
C TRP A 141 15.56 1.00 7.81
N LEU A 142 14.94 0.90 8.99
CA LEU A 142 14.96 1.98 10.00
C LEU A 142 16.38 2.30 10.46
N SER A 143 17.21 1.29 10.69
CA SER A 143 18.63 1.47 11.04
C SER A 143 19.40 2.13 9.88
N PHE A 144 19.12 1.76 8.64
CA PHE A 144 19.73 2.35 7.46
C PHE A 144 19.39 3.83 7.34
N VAL A 145 18.11 4.19 7.44
CA VAL A 145 17.64 5.59 7.38
C VAL A 145 18.25 6.43 8.50
N TYR A 146 18.33 5.89 9.72
CA TYR A 146 18.92 6.60 10.86
C TYR A 146 20.43 6.84 10.69
N ARG A 147 21.18 5.86 10.19
CA ARG A 147 22.67 5.92 10.12
C ARG A 147 23.19 6.54 8.83
N GLN A 148 22.51 6.31 7.71
CA GLN A 148 22.98 6.63 6.36
C GLN A 148 22.05 7.60 5.62
N GLY A 149 21.00 8.11 6.29
CA GLY A 149 20.12 9.11 5.71
C GLY A 149 20.87 10.39 5.32
N ALA A 150 20.59 10.91 4.14
CA ALA A 150 21.24 12.12 3.61
C ALA A 150 20.89 13.40 4.40
N ALA A 151 19.79 13.39 5.14
CA ALA A 151 19.34 14.48 5.99
C ALA A 151 19.50 14.15 7.48
N PRO A 152 19.73 15.14 8.36
CA PRO A 152 19.73 14.91 9.80
C PRO A 152 18.43 14.22 10.22
N TRP A 153 18.55 13.08 10.91
CA TRP A 153 17.42 12.20 11.23
C TRP A 153 16.28 12.91 11.97
N TYR A 154 16.59 13.98 12.73
CA TYR A 154 15.65 14.73 13.56
C TYR A 154 14.92 15.87 12.82
N ASN A 155 15.29 16.21 11.58
CA ASN A 155 14.66 17.33 10.86
C ASN A 155 13.35 16.89 10.19
N PRO A 156 12.16 17.31 10.67
CA PRO A 156 10.87 16.84 10.14
C PRO A 156 10.51 17.43 8.78
N LEU A 157 11.20 18.48 8.33
CA LEU A 157 10.91 19.15 7.04
C LEU A 157 11.84 18.67 5.92
N ALA A 158 12.93 17.98 6.26
CA ALA A 158 13.83 17.41 5.28
C ALA A 158 13.26 16.08 4.74
N GLY A 159 13.03 16.01 3.44
CA GLY A 159 12.58 14.78 2.79
C GLY A 159 13.60 13.65 2.96
N GLY A 160 13.12 12.43 3.19
CA GLY A 160 13.96 11.26 3.43
C GLY A 160 14.54 11.14 4.86
N SER A 161 14.24 12.09 5.75
CA SER A 161 14.64 11.97 7.16
C SER A 161 13.68 11.06 7.96
N LEU A 162 14.20 10.49 9.06
CA LEU A 162 13.38 9.67 9.96
C LEU A 162 12.26 10.50 10.64
N ALA A 163 12.54 11.74 11.05
CA ALA A 163 11.55 12.61 11.67
C ALA A 163 10.43 12.99 10.70
N ASN A 164 10.74 13.23 9.42
CA ASN A 164 9.73 13.48 8.39
C ASN A 164 8.83 12.26 8.19
N PHE A 165 9.42 11.07 8.12
CA PHE A 165 8.70 9.80 8.05
C PHE A 165 7.76 9.62 9.25
N LEU A 166 8.27 9.76 10.47
CA LEU A 166 7.49 9.60 11.71
C LEU A 166 6.37 10.63 11.82
N LEU A 167 6.62 11.87 11.40
CA LEU A 167 5.60 12.92 11.38
C LEU A 167 4.45 12.55 10.45
N GLN A 168 4.72 12.15 9.21
CA GLN A 168 3.68 11.79 8.25
C GLN A 168 2.86 10.58 8.71
N TRP A 169 3.52 9.52 9.20
CA TRP A 169 2.83 8.37 9.77
C TRP A 169 2.02 8.71 11.02
N GLY A 170 2.56 9.57 11.90
CA GLY A 170 1.85 10.06 13.08
C GLY A 170 0.58 10.85 12.73
N LEU A 171 0.67 11.75 11.74
CA LEU A 171 -0.47 12.50 11.22
C LEU A 171 -1.51 11.57 10.58
N ALA A 172 -1.06 10.60 9.79
CA ALA A 172 -1.95 9.61 9.18
C ALA A 172 -2.68 8.77 10.22
N LEU A 173 -1.98 8.28 11.25
CA LEU A 173 -2.57 7.52 12.34
C LEU A 173 -3.57 8.38 13.14
N ALA A 174 -3.21 9.63 13.44
CA ALA A 174 -4.10 10.55 14.13
C ALA A 174 -5.39 10.80 13.33
N LEU A 175 -5.27 10.99 12.00
CA LEU A 175 -6.41 11.13 11.10
C LEU A 175 -7.29 9.88 11.09
N LEU A 176 -6.69 8.69 10.95
CA LEU A 176 -7.41 7.41 10.95
C LEU A 176 -8.16 7.19 12.27
N VAL A 177 -7.53 7.47 13.41
CA VAL A 177 -8.17 7.36 14.73
C VAL A 177 -9.31 8.36 14.86
N ALA A 178 -9.13 9.60 14.40
CA ALA A 178 -10.17 10.62 14.43
C ALA A 178 -11.39 10.24 13.56
N LEU A 179 -11.14 9.78 12.34
CA LEU A 179 -12.18 9.31 11.41
C LEU A 179 -12.89 8.08 11.97
N ASN A 180 -12.17 7.10 12.51
CA ASN A 180 -12.77 5.92 13.12
C ASN A 180 -13.66 6.29 14.31
N ARG A 181 -13.20 7.16 15.21
CA ARG A 181 -14.02 7.66 16.34
C ARG A 181 -15.24 8.45 15.86
N TRP A 182 -15.12 9.21 14.77
CA TRP A 182 -16.25 9.92 14.17
C TRP A 182 -17.29 8.96 13.57
N MET A 183 -16.85 7.97 12.79
CA MET A 183 -17.73 6.94 12.22
C MET A 183 -18.42 6.11 13.32
N ALA A 184 -17.65 5.64 14.30
CA ALA A 184 -18.18 4.86 15.41
C ALA A 184 -19.24 5.62 16.21
N ARG A 185 -19.10 6.94 16.39
CA ARG A 185 -20.13 7.77 17.04
C ARG A 185 -21.41 7.83 16.21
N ARG A 186 -21.31 8.00 14.88
CA ARG A 186 -22.47 8.09 13.98
C ARG A 186 -23.20 6.76 13.78
N LEU A 187 -22.48 5.64 13.76
CA LEU A 187 -23.09 4.31 13.63
C LEU A 187 -23.72 3.82 14.94
N ARG A 188 -23.14 4.17 16.10
CA ARG A 188 -23.74 3.83 17.40
C ARG A 188 -24.99 4.66 17.71
N SER A 189 -25.15 5.85 17.13
CA SER A 189 -26.38 6.64 17.32
C SER A 189 -27.59 6.11 16.53
N THR A 190 -27.40 5.15 15.62
CA THR A 190 -28.46 4.52 14.82
C THR A 190 -28.72 3.06 15.17
N ALA A 191 -27.88 2.43 16.00
CA ALA A 191 -28.06 1.06 16.45
C ALA A 191 -28.37 1.03 17.95
N PHE A 192 -29.54 0.46 18.29
CA PHE A 192 -30.18 0.32 19.61
C PHE A 192 -31.18 1.42 20.01
N GLU A 193 -32.32 1.47 19.34
CA GLU A 193 -33.60 1.46 20.09
C GLU A 193 -33.91 -0.01 20.38
N PRO A 194 -33.81 -0.50 21.64
CA PRO A 194 -34.41 -1.78 21.98
C PRO A 194 -35.91 -1.66 21.71
N ALA A 195 -36.48 -2.64 21.00
CA ALA A 195 -37.92 -2.73 20.82
C ALA A 195 -38.59 -2.63 22.20
N ALA A 196 -39.42 -1.62 22.40
CA ALA A 196 -40.21 -1.49 23.62
C ALA A 196 -41.15 -2.70 23.71
N GLU A 197 -40.96 -3.51 24.75
CA GLU A 197 -41.92 -4.52 25.21
C GLU A 197 -43.19 -3.87 25.75
#